data_AF-A0A745I4W6-F1
#
_entry.id   AF-A0A745I4W6-F1
#
_cell.length_a   1.000
_cell.length_b   1.000
_cell.length_c   1.000
_cell.angle_alpha   90.00
_cell.angle_beta   90.00
_cell.angle_gamma   90.00
#
_symmetry.space_group_name_H-M   'P 1'
#
loop_
_entity.id
_entity.type
_entity.pdbx_description
1 polymer ?
#
loop_
_entity_poly.entity_id
_entity_poly.type
_entity_poly.pdbx_seq_one_letter_code
_entity_poly.pdbx_strand_id
1 'polypeptide(L)' 'MSDSQTLVVKLGTSVLTGGSRRLNRAHIVELVRQCAQLHAAGHRIVIVTSG' A
#
# COMPACT_ATOMS: atom_id res chain seq x y z
N MET A 1 23.71 -1.91 6.19
CA MET A 1 22.46 -1.23 6.59
C MET A 1 21.73 -0.90 5.30
N SER A 2 20.50 -1.36 5.08
CA SER A 2 19.77 -0.91 3.89
C SER A 2 19.45 0.57 4.09
N ASP A 3 19.78 1.40 3.10
CA ASP A 3 19.44 2.82 3.16
C ASP A 3 17.93 2.98 3.31
N SER A 4 17.52 3.78 4.31
CA SER A 4 16.13 4.19 4.43
C SER A 4 15.76 5.02 3.20
N GLN A 5 14.59 4.73 2.64
CA GLN A 5 14.08 5.40 1.45
C GLN A 5 12.65 5.86 1.70
N THR A 6 12.22 6.87 0.96
CA THR A 6 10.81 7.22 0.88
C THR A 6 10.17 6.47 -0.28
N LEU A 7 9.19 5.63 0.02
CA LEU A 7 8.45 4.83 -0.96
C LEU A 7 7.06 5.43 -1.14
N VAL A 8 6.77 5.90 -2.37
CA VAL A 8 5.45 6.40 -2.75
C VAL A 8 4.68 5.28 -3.45
N VAL A 9 3.67 4.74 -2.76
CA VAL A 9 2.85 3.63 -3.23
C VAL A 9 1.56 4.19 -3.82
N LYS A 10 1.46 4.23 -5.15
CA LYS A 10 0.27 4.68 -5.86
C LYS A 10 -0.67 3.51 -6.16
N LEU A 11 -1.87 3.55 -5.58
CA LEU A 11 -2.89 2.51 -5.72
C LEU A 11 -4.02 3.02 -6.62
N GLY A 12 -4.25 2.29 -7.72
CA GLY A 12 -5.39 2.51 -8.60
C GLY A 12 -6.71 2.05 -7.95
N THR A 13 -7.85 2.58 -8.42
CA THR A 13 -9.18 2.22 -7.89
C THR A 13 -9.43 0.72 -8.03
N SER A 14 -9.06 0.12 -9.17
CA SER A 14 -9.21 -1.33 -9.42
C SER A 14 -8.39 -2.20 -8.48
N VAL A 15 -7.24 -1.70 -7.99
CA VAL A 15 -6.41 -2.40 -6.99
C VAL A 15 -7.17 -2.47 -5.66
N LEU A 16 -7.77 -1.36 -5.23
CA LEU A 16 -8.51 -1.29 -3.98
C LEU A 16 -9.88 -2.00 -4.03
N THR A 17 -10.48 -2.13 -5.22
CA THR A 17 -11.82 -2.73 -5.38
C THR A 17 -11.82 -4.16 -5.89
N GLY A 18 -10.68 -4.68 -6.36
CA GLY A 18 -10.61 -5.95 -7.07
C GLY A 18 -11.47 -5.97 -8.34
N GLY A 19 -11.59 -4.82 -9.01
CA GLY A 19 -12.46 -4.65 -10.19
C GLY A 19 -13.96 -4.55 -9.89
N SER A 20 -14.36 -4.56 -8.61
CA SER A 20 -15.77 -4.40 -8.21
C SER A 20 -16.15 -2.94 -7.94
N ARG A 21 -17.43 -2.69 -7.60
CA ARG A 21 -17.94 -1.39 -7.12
C ARG A 21 -17.74 -1.16 -5.62
N ARG A 22 -17.06 -2.06 -4.92
CA ARG A 22 -16.83 -2.00 -3.48
C ARG A 22 -15.36 -2.24 -3.16
N LEU A 23 -14.92 -1.75 -2.00
CA LEU A 23 -13.57 -2.02 -1.53
C LEU A 23 -13.37 -3.50 -1.23
N ASN A 24 -12.28 -4.06 -1.73
CA ASN A 24 -11.81 -5.39 -1.37
C ASN A 24 -10.96 -5.28 -0.09
N ARG A 25 -11.64 -5.37 1.06
CA ARG A 25 -11.00 -5.22 2.38
C ARG A 25 -9.89 -6.22 2.63
N ALA A 26 -10.05 -7.48 2.18
CA ALA A 26 -9.04 -8.51 2.34
C ALA A 26 -7.76 -8.15 1.56
N HIS A 27 -7.91 -7.65 0.34
CA HIS A 27 -6.77 -7.18 -0.46
C HIS A 27 -6.10 -5.95 0.14
N ILE A 28 -6.89 -5.02 0.69
CA ILE A 28 -6.34 -3.84 1.39
C ILE A 28 -5.51 -4.26 2.61
N VAL A 29 -5.97 -5.25 3.39
CA VAL A 29 -5.19 -5.79 4.52
C VAL A 29 -3.86 -6.37 4.04
N GLU A 30 -3.83 -7.05 2.90
CA GLU A 30 -2.59 -7.55 2.30
C GLU A 30 -1.62 -6.43 1.93
N LEU A 31 -2.11 -5.40 1.25
CA LEU A 31 -1.32 -4.22 0.88
C LEU A 31 -0.73 -3.51 2.11
N VAL A 32 -1.53 -3.37 3.17
CA VAL A 32 -1.09 -2.75 4.42
C VAL A 32 -0.05 -3.60 5.13
N ARG A 33 -0.15 -4.94 5.10
CA ARG A 33 0.86 -5.82 5.72
C ARG A 33 2.23 -5.64 5.08
N GLN A 34 2.29 -5.54 3.76
CA GLN A 34 3.54 -5.31 3.03
C GLN A 34 4.11 -3.92 3.34
N CYS A 35 3.26 -2.88 3.37
CA CYS A 35 3.67 -1.53 3.76
C CYS A 35 4.20 -1.48 5.21
N ALA A 36 3.57 -2.23 6.13
CA ALA A 36 3.99 -2.29 7.53
C ALA A 36 5.36 -2.95 7.68
N GLN A 37 5.66 -4.00 6.91
CA GLN A 37 6.99 -4.64 6.91
C GLN A 37 8.07 -3.68 6.41
N LEU A 38 7.81 -2.93 5.32
CA LEU A 38 8.75 -1.94 4.80
C LEU A 38 8.94 -0.76 5.75
N HIS A 39 7.86 -0.31 6.40
CA HIS A 39 7.95 0.72 7.44
C HIS A 39 8.78 0.23 8.64
N ALA A 40 8.57 -1.01 9.10
CA ALA A 40 9.37 -1.61 10.17
C ALA A 40 10.85 -1.79 9.80
N ALA A 41 11.16 -1.98 8.51
CA ALA A 41 12.52 -1.98 7.99
C ALA A 41 13.16 -0.57 7.92
N GLY A 42 12.43 0.48 8.30
CA GLY A 42 12.92 1.85 8.39
C GLY A 42 12.60 2.74 7.20
N HIS A 43 11.82 2.26 6.21
CA HIS A 43 11.40 3.10 5.08
C HIS A 43 10.24 4.04 5.46
N ARG A 44 10.23 5.25 4.90
CA ARG A 44 9.07 6.14 4.98
C ARG A 44 8.06 5.76 3.89
N ILE A 45 6.86 5.38 4.27
CA ILE A 45 5.80 4.98 3.32
C ILE A 45 4.82 6.14 3.12
N VAL A 46 4.53 6.48 1.86
CA VAL A 46 3.48 7.42 1.46
C VAL A 46 2.50 6.68 0.56
N ILE A 47 1.24 6.57 0.97
CA ILE A 47 0.20 5.89 0.17
C ILE A 47 -0.64 6.95 -0.54
N VAL A 48 -0.85 6.77 -1.84
CA VAL A 48 -1.68 7.64 -2.68
C VAL A 48 -2.73 6.78 -3.39
N THR A 49 -4.01 7.14 -3.27
CA THR A 49 -5.11 6.40 -3.90
C THR A 49 -5.79 7.26 -4.96
N SER A 50 -6.12 6.69 -6.12
CA SER A 50 -7.10 7.30 -7.02
C SER A 50 -8.49 7.05 -6.46
N GLY A 51 -9.16 8.09 -5.96
CA GLY A 51 -10.57 8.01 -5.59
C GLY A 51 -11.41 7.61 -6.79
#